data_AF-A0A521QIX7-F1
#
_entry.id   AF-A0A521QIX7-F1
#
_cell.length_a   1.000
_cell.length_b   1.000
_cell.length_c   1.000
_cell.angle_alpha   90.00
_cell.angle_beta   90.00
_cell.angle_gamma   90.00
#
_symmetry.space_group_name_H-M   'P 1'
#
loop_
_entity.id
_entity.type
_entity.pdbx_description
1 polymer ?
#
loop_
_entity_poly.entity_id
_entity_poly.type
_entity_poly.pdbx_seq_one_letter_code
_entity_poly.pdbx_strand_id
1 'polypeptide(L)'
;MQMAIVTTRSEQACFGGTIGFYSHASTEIGAEMKFSIFVPPNASPRPRPALYFLAGLTCTEETFMIKANALRHAAELGLVLVAPDTSPRGLGLPGEEDSWDFGTGAGFYLDAEAEPWRRNYRMYSYVTRELPALVEANFPVDAVRRGVFGHSMGGHGALVIALRNPQAYRSASAFAPICNPVDVPWGEKAFGIIDAVSIMDEKIRLIGGLHYRTVQVSNWSGITGLPTPGYDQSAVTPSVSLIVRPWKEVWFYGNFLQALEQGPSQQAAWSSTPIEELLRARRK
;
A
#
# COMPACT_ATOMS: atom_id res chain seq x y z
N MET A 1 -10.72 -20.95 -7.59
CA MET A 1 -10.56 -19.49 -7.69
C MET A 1 -10.98 -19.11 -9.11
N GLN A 2 -12.03 -18.32 -9.28
CA GLN A 2 -12.52 -17.93 -10.60
C GLN A 2 -11.46 -17.04 -11.24
N MET A 3 -10.96 -17.38 -12.44
CA MET A 3 -9.93 -16.57 -13.11
C MET A 3 -10.54 -15.20 -13.41
N ALA A 4 -9.92 -14.12 -12.90
CA ALA A 4 -10.36 -12.77 -13.17
C ALA A 4 -10.24 -12.50 -14.67
N ILE A 5 -11.37 -12.12 -15.28
CA ILE A 5 -11.49 -11.88 -16.72
C ILE A 5 -10.89 -10.51 -17.02
N VAL A 6 -9.90 -10.47 -17.93
CA VAL A 6 -9.35 -9.23 -18.46
C VAL A 6 -10.14 -8.82 -19.71
N THR A 7 -10.61 -7.58 -19.75
CA THR A 7 -11.28 -6.99 -20.90
C THR A 7 -10.32 -6.09 -21.67
N THR A 8 -10.06 -6.42 -22.94
CA THR A 8 -9.27 -5.57 -23.84
C THR A 8 -10.04 -4.32 -24.23
N ARG A 9 -9.47 -3.14 -23.98
CA ARG A 9 -10.02 -1.84 -24.39
C ARG A 9 -9.40 -1.35 -25.70
N SER A 10 -8.09 -1.47 -25.85
CA SER A 10 -7.39 -1.24 -27.12
C SER A 10 -6.01 -1.89 -27.13
N GLU A 11 -5.49 -2.17 -28.32
CA GLU A 11 -4.13 -2.65 -28.55
C GLU A 11 -3.54 -1.98 -29.78
N GLN A 12 -2.25 -1.68 -29.75
CA GLN A 12 -1.51 -1.09 -30.86
C GLN A 12 -0.13 -1.74 -30.97
N ALA A 13 0.31 -1.98 -32.21
CA ALA A 13 1.69 -2.38 -32.46
C ALA A 13 2.63 -1.18 -32.21
N CYS A 14 3.73 -1.40 -31.48
CA CYS A 14 4.71 -0.36 -31.16
C CYS A 14 6.11 -0.97 -31.00
N PHE A 15 7.10 -0.46 -31.73
CA PHE A 15 8.49 -0.94 -31.68
C PHE A 15 8.64 -2.48 -31.82
N GLY A 16 7.80 -3.11 -32.65
CA GLY A 16 7.75 -4.56 -32.85
C GLY A 16 7.06 -5.35 -31.74
N GLY A 17 6.71 -4.72 -30.62
CA GLY A 17 5.85 -5.27 -29.57
C GLY A 17 4.41 -4.80 -29.69
N THR A 18 3.64 -5.05 -28.64
CA THR A 18 2.24 -4.63 -28.52
C THR A 18 2.06 -3.84 -27.22
N ILE A 19 1.53 -2.63 -27.32
CA ILE A 19 0.95 -1.93 -26.18
C ILE A 19 -0.54 -2.27 -26.12
N GLY A 20 -1.03 -2.65 -24.95
CA GLY A 20 -2.44 -2.91 -24.71
C GLY A 20 -2.95 -2.18 -23.48
N PHE A 21 -4.22 -1.79 -23.55
CA PHE A 21 -4.98 -1.16 -22.48
C PHE A 21 -6.14 -2.06 -22.11
N TYR A 22 -6.27 -2.37 -20.84
CA TYR A 22 -7.19 -3.37 -20.34
C TYR A 22 -7.97 -2.84 -19.14
N SER A 23 -9.12 -3.46 -18.87
CA SER A 23 -9.83 -3.33 -17.60
C SER A 23 -10.13 -4.70 -17.00
N HIS A 24 -10.37 -4.72 -15.70
CA HIS A 24 -10.88 -5.89 -14.99
C HIS A 24 -11.67 -5.46 -13.75
N ALA A 25 -12.58 -6.32 -13.29
CA ALA A 25 -13.28 -6.11 -12.03
C ALA A 25 -12.35 -6.49 -10.87
N SER A 26 -11.84 -5.49 -10.15
CA SER A 26 -10.92 -5.69 -9.05
C SER A 26 -11.65 -6.08 -7.78
N THR A 27 -11.16 -7.15 -7.16
CA THR A 27 -11.61 -7.67 -5.86
C THR A 27 -11.03 -6.89 -4.69
N GLU A 28 -9.78 -6.43 -4.76
CA GLU A 28 -9.20 -5.58 -3.70
C GLU A 28 -9.84 -4.19 -3.70
N ILE A 29 -10.17 -3.64 -4.86
CA ILE A 29 -10.76 -2.31 -5.00
C ILE A 29 -12.29 -2.35 -4.93
N GLY A 30 -12.94 -3.46 -5.30
CA GLY A 30 -14.40 -3.56 -5.36
C GLY A 30 -15.03 -2.73 -6.48
N ALA A 31 -14.27 -2.40 -7.53
CA ALA A 31 -14.70 -1.65 -8.72
C ALA A 31 -13.88 -2.05 -9.96
N GLU A 32 -14.26 -1.55 -11.13
CA GLU A 32 -13.44 -1.72 -12.33
C GLU A 32 -12.12 -0.95 -12.18
N MET A 33 -11.00 -1.63 -12.47
CA MET A 33 -9.68 -1.02 -12.54
C MET A 33 -9.09 -1.17 -13.94
N LYS A 34 -8.34 -0.14 -14.36
CA LYS A 34 -7.64 -0.10 -15.63
C LYS A 34 -6.15 -0.26 -15.44
N PHE A 35 -5.51 -0.91 -16.41
CA PHE A 35 -4.06 -0.99 -16.48
C PHE A 35 -3.64 -1.08 -17.94
N SER A 36 -2.39 -0.70 -18.19
CA SER A 36 -1.74 -0.87 -19.48
C SER A 36 -0.56 -1.81 -19.36
N ILE A 37 -0.26 -2.53 -20.44
CA ILE A 37 0.89 -3.42 -20.52
C ILE A 37 1.52 -3.31 -21.91
N PHE A 38 2.85 -3.22 -21.94
CA PHE A 38 3.63 -3.35 -23.15
C PHE A 38 4.33 -4.70 -23.15
N VAL A 39 4.09 -5.50 -24.19
CA VAL A 39 4.74 -6.79 -24.42
C VAL A 39 5.76 -6.62 -25.55
N PRO A 40 7.06 -6.87 -25.30
CA PRO A 40 8.12 -6.68 -26.30
C PRO A 40 8.03 -7.72 -27.44
N PRO A 41 8.70 -7.47 -28.59
CA PRO A 41 8.77 -8.45 -29.67
C PRO A 41 9.30 -9.81 -29.19
N ASN A 42 8.85 -10.89 -29.82
CA ASN A 42 9.31 -12.26 -29.56
C ASN A 42 9.14 -12.71 -28.09
N ALA A 43 8.10 -12.23 -27.38
CA ALA A 43 7.80 -12.67 -26.02
C ALA A 43 7.30 -14.12 -25.95
N SER A 44 6.76 -14.68 -27.04
CA SER A 44 6.38 -16.09 -27.12
C SER A 44 7.56 -16.96 -27.59
N PRO A 45 7.93 -18.08 -26.92
CA PRO A 45 7.24 -18.74 -25.81
C PRO A 45 7.89 -18.54 -24.43
N ARG A 46 8.81 -17.59 -24.25
CA ARG A 46 9.58 -17.44 -22.99
C ARG A 46 9.07 -16.27 -22.15
N PRO A 47 8.58 -16.51 -20.91
CA PRO A 47 8.21 -15.45 -19.99
C PRO A 47 9.32 -14.40 -19.84
N ARG A 48 8.93 -13.13 -19.89
CA ARG A 48 9.84 -11.97 -19.83
C ARG A 48 9.81 -11.31 -18.46
N PRO A 49 10.95 -10.78 -17.97
CA PRO A 49 10.94 -9.93 -16.77
C PRO A 49 9.97 -8.76 -16.95
N ALA A 50 9.27 -8.39 -15.87
CA ALA A 50 8.33 -7.28 -15.87
C ALA A 50 8.81 -6.14 -14.97
N LEU A 51 8.61 -4.91 -15.44
CA LEU A 51 8.74 -3.71 -14.63
C LEU A 51 7.36 -3.08 -14.42
N TYR A 52 7.00 -2.89 -13.16
CA TYR A 52 5.78 -2.20 -12.76
C TYR A 52 6.08 -0.72 -12.55
N PHE A 53 5.50 0.14 -13.37
CA PHE A 53 5.59 1.58 -13.23
C PHE A 53 4.39 2.14 -12.46
N LEU A 54 4.66 2.80 -11.35
CA LEU A 54 3.65 3.50 -10.56
C LEU A 54 3.67 5.00 -10.92
N ALA A 55 2.53 5.52 -11.35
CA ALA A 55 2.40 6.91 -11.78
C ALA A 55 2.14 7.87 -10.59
N GLY A 56 2.30 9.16 -10.87
CA GLY A 56 2.11 10.21 -9.86
C GLY A 56 0.65 10.61 -9.66
N LEU A 57 0.45 11.66 -8.87
CA LEU A 57 -0.85 12.31 -8.71
C LEU A 57 -1.46 12.66 -10.08
N THR A 58 -2.80 12.62 -10.15
CA THR A 58 -3.63 12.96 -11.33
C THR A 58 -3.41 12.09 -12.57
N CYS A 59 -2.47 11.14 -12.54
CA CYS A 59 -2.15 10.29 -13.68
C CYS A 59 -3.14 9.13 -13.81
N THR A 60 -3.09 8.49 -14.97
CA THR A 60 -3.82 7.25 -15.30
C THR A 60 -2.85 6.18 -15.80
N GLU A 61 -3.35 4.98 -16.10
CA GLU A 61 -2.60 3.89 -16.73
C GLU A 61 -1.99 4.26 -18.09
N GLU A 62 -2.48 5.33 -18.72
CA GLU A 62 -2.05 5.78 -20.03
C GLU A 62 -0.81 6.70 -20.00
N THR A 63 -0.64 7.43 -18.90
CA THR A 63 0.28 8.57 -18.84
C THR A 63 1.72 8.14 -19.12
N PHE A 64 2.18 7.07 -18.46
CA PHE A 64 3.52 6.54 -18.63
C PHE A 64 3.75 6.00 -20.04
N MET A 65 2.84 5.15 -20.50
CA MET A 65 3.00 4.48 -21.79
C MET A 65 3.05 5.46 -22.97
N ILE A 66 2.28 6.55 -22.88
CA ILE A 66 2.21 7.56 -23.94
C ILE A 66 3.38 8.55 -23.85
N LYS A 67 3.76 9.01 -22.65
CA LYS A 67 4.64 10.19 -22.51
C LYS A 67 6.09 9.87 -22.14
N ALA A 68 6.38 8.68 -21.61
CA ALA A 68 7.71 8.39 -21.08
C ALA A 68 8.75 8.00 -22.15
N ASN A 69 8.33 7.75 -23.39
CA ASN A 69 9.19 7.22 -24.45
C ASN A 69 9.93 5.92 -24.03
N ALA A 70 9.33 5.12 -23.14
CA ALA A 70 9.94 3.93 -22.55
C ALA A 70 9.82 2.67 -23.44
N LEU A 71 8.83 2.63 -24.33
CA LEU A 71 8.47 1.42 -25.09
C LEU A 71 9.60 0.93 -26.01
N ARG A 72 10.33 1.86 -26.63
CA ARG A 72 11.50 1.56 -27.46
C ARG A 72 12.56 0.81 -26.66
N HIS A 73 12.91 1.32 -25.48
CA HIS A 73 13.93 0.71 -24.62
C HIS A 73 13.46 -0.63 -24.06
N ALA A 74 12.18 -0.74 -23.69
CA ALA A 74 11.62 -2.02 -23.26
C ALA A 74 11.66 -3.08 -24.37
N ALA A 75 11.42 -2.70 -25.62
CA ALA A 75 11.56 -3.59 -26.78
C ALA A 75 13.01 -4.06 -26.97
N GLU A 76 13.97 -3.13 -26.95
CA GLU A 76 15.41 -3.41 -27.09
C GLU A 76 15.92 -4.35 -25.98
N LEU A 77 15.43 -4.18 -24.75
CA LEU A 77 15.84 -4.96 -23.57
C LEU A 77 15.02 -6.25 -23.37
N GLY A 78 13.92 -6.43 -24.11
CA GLY A 78 13.01 -7.55 -23.95
C GLY A 78 12.29 -7.57 -22.59
N LEU A 79 11.90 -6.38 -22.09
CA LEU A 79 11.19 -6.18 -20.83
C LEU A 79 9.69 -5.94 -21.08
N VAL A 80 8.86 -6.54 -20.24
CA VAL A 80 7.44 -6.17 -20.15
C VAL A 80 7.31 -4.94 -19.26
N LEU A 81 6.51 -3.96 -19.67
CA LEU A 81 6.15 -2.82 -18.83
C LEU A 81 4.69 -2.96 -18.43
N VAL A 82 4.38 -2.75 -17.15
CA VAL A 82 3.01 -2.73 -16.63
C VAL A 82 2.79 -1.40 -15.92
N ALA A 83 1.69 -0.70 -16.21
CA ALA A 83 1.31 0.51 -15.48
C ALA A 83 -0.17 0.43 -15.05
N PRO A 84 -0.47 0.33 -13.74
CA PRO A 84 -1.83 0.46 -13.25
C PRO A 84 -2.32 1.91 -13.29
N ASP A 85 -3.63 2.07 -13.12
CA ASP A 85 -4.21 3.33 -12.69
C ASP A 85 -3.75 3.69 -11.25
N THR A 86 -3.98 4.94 -10.84
CA THR A 86 -3.42 5.53 -9.61
C THR A 86 -4.38 5.53 -8.42
N SER A 87 -5.66 5.26 -8.66
CA SER A 87 -6.72 5.15 -7.66
C SER A 87 -7.89 4.33 -8.22
N PRO A 88 -8.85 3.92 -7.38
CA PRO A 88 -10.20 3.61 -7.85
C PRO A 88 -10.81 4.77 -8.64
N ARG A 89 -11.77 4.49 -9.52
CA ARG A 89 -12.44 5.50 -10.36
C ARG A 89 -13.95 5.38 -10.24
N GLY A 90 -14.65 6.51 -10.24
CA GLY A 90 -16.11 6.58 -10.37
C GLY A 90 -16.89 6.01 -9.18
N LEU A 91 -16.33 6.08 -7.97
CA LEU A 91 -17.00 5.60 -6.76
C LEU A 91 -18.02 6.62 -6.23
N GLY A 92 -17.78 7.91 -6.46
CA GLY A 92 -18.68 8.98 -6.01
C GLY A 92 -18.66 9.15 -4.49
N LEU A 93 -17.51 8.89 -3.85
CA LEU A 93 -17.38 9.05 -2.40
C LEU A 93 -17.34 10.56 -2.04
N PRO A 94 -17.90 10.96 -0.88
CA PRO A 94 -17.79 12.34 -0.41
C PRO A 94 -16.31 12.77 -0.27
N GLY A 95 -15.96 13.91 -0.86
CA GLY A 95 -14.59 14.45 -0.82
C GLY A 95 -13.60 13.86 -1.83
N GLU A 96 -14.02 12.88 -2.63
CA GLU A 96 -13.14 12.14 -3.56
C GLU A 96 -12.64 12.99 -4.74
N GLU A 97 -13.42 14.00 -5.13
CA GLU A 97 -13.15 14.87 -6.28
C GLU A 97 -12.93 16.34 -5.86
N ASP A 98 -12.88 16.62 -4.55
CA ASP A 98 -12.77 17.98 -4.01
C ASP A 98 -11.38 18.59 -4.26
N SER A 99 -10.35 17.75 -4.38
CA SER A 99 -8.98 18.20 -4.63
C SER A 99 -8.20 17.21 -5.49
N TRP A 100 -7.21 17.72 -6.21
CA TRP A 100 -6.35 16.92 -7.09
C TRP A 100 -5.32 16.07 -6.32
N ASP A 101 -5.07 16.41 -5.06
CA ASP A 101 -4.04 15.80 -4.21
C ASP A 101 -4.61 14.78 -3.19
N PHE A 102 -5.89 14.45 -3.30
CA PHE A 102 -6.59 13.49 -2.44
C PHE A 102 -7.74 12.82 -3.20
N GLY A 103 -8.05 11.55 -2.92
CA GLY A 103 -9.12 10.83 -3.60
C GLY A 103 -8.73 10.37 -5.02
N THR A 104 -9.57 10.70 -6.01
CA THR A 104 -9.41 10.22 -7.39
C THR A 104 -8.11 10.74 -8.01
N GLY A 105 -7.27 9.83 -8.53
CA GLY A 105 -5.94 10.14 -9.04
C GLY A 105 -4.87 10.27 -7.95
N ALA A 106 -5.21 10.01 -6.68
CA ALA A 106 -4.37 10.25 -5.52
C ALA A 106 -4.48 9.12 -4.48
N GLY A 107 -4.36 7.86 -4.92
CA GLY A 107 -4.51 6.69 -4.03
C GLY A 107 -3.32 6.40 -3.10
N PHE A 108 -2.21 7.14 -3.22
CA PHE A 108 -0.97 7.02 -2.43
C PHE A 108 -0.33 5.62 -2.30
N TYR A 109 -0.80 4.63 -3.05
CA TYR A 109 -0.33 3.24 -2.99
C TYR A 109 -0.37 2.65 -1.57
N LEU A 110 -1.42 3.00 -0.82
CA LEU A 110 -1.73 2.49 0.52
C LEU A 110 -3.00 1.65 0.53
N ASP A 111 -3.24 0.94 1.63
CA ASP A 111 -4.55 0.41 1.97
C ASP A 111 -5.16 1.33 3.04
N ALA A 112 -6.24 2.02 2.69
CA ALA A 112 -6.88 2.97 3.60
C ALA A 112 -7.58 2.25 4.76
N GLU A 113 -7.56 2.87 5.94
CA GLU A 113 -8.23 2.35 7.14
C GLU A 113 -9.45 3.20 7.54
N ALA A 114 -9.49 4.47 7.14
CA ALA A 114 -10.57 5.39 7.45
C ALA A 114 -11.76 5.24 6.48
N GLU A 115 -12.98 5.28 6.99
CA GLU A 115 -14.18 5.42 6.17
C GLU A 115 -14.28 6.85 5.57
N PRO A 116 -14.84 7.01 4.36
CA PRO A 116 -15.38 5.97 3.48
C PRO A 116 -14.33 5.24 2.61
N TRP A 117 -13.06 5.61 2.72
CA TRP A 117 -11.97 5.17 1.83
C TRP A 117 -11.61 3.70 1.98
N ARG A 118 -11.70 3.16 3.21
CA ARG A 118 -11.30 1.80 3.60
C ARG A 118 -11.80 0.72 2.66
N ARG A 119 -13.01 0.89 2.14
CA ARG A 119 -13.68 -0.10 1.29
C ARG A 119 -13.01 -0.28 -0.06
N ASN A 120 -12.50 0.80 -0.67
CA ASN A 120 -12.07 0.78 -2.08
C ASN A 120 -10.64 1.26 -2.29
N TYR A 121 -10.10 2.13 -1.43
CA TYR A 121 -8.73 2.66 -1.54
C TYR A 121 -7.70 1.67 -1.00
N ARG A 122 -7.67 0.48 -1.61
CA ARG A 122 -6.79 -0.65 -1.29
C ARG A 122 -5.69 -0.81 -2.34
N MET A 123 -5.07 0.33 -2.69
CA MET A 123 -4.12 0.40 -3.79
C MET A 123 -2.84 -0.38 -3.50
N TYR A 124 -2.40 -0.48 -2.25
CA TYR A 124 -1.24 -1.29 -1.89
C TYR A 124 -1.51 -2.77 -2.19
N SER A 125 -2.63 -3.31 -1.71
CA SER A 125 -3.00 -4.70 -1.99
C SER A 125 -3.24 -4.95 -3.47
N TYR A 126 -3.87 -4.00 -4.18
CA TYR A 126 -4.06 -4.08 -5.63
C TYR A 126 -2.74 -4.24 -6.38
N VAL A 127 -1.77 -3.34 -6.17
CA VAL A 127 -0.53 -3.34 -6.98
C VAL A 127 0.48 -4.40 -6.55
N THR A 128 0.40 -4.93 -5.33
CA THR A 128 1.34 -5.93 -4.81
C THR A 128 0.83 -7.37 -4.92
N ARG A 129 -0.49 -7.58 -4.98
CA ARG A 129 -1.10 -8.92 -4.98
C ARG A 129 -1.98 -9.16 -6.18
N GLU A 130 -3.06 -8.40 -6.33
CA GLU A 130 -4.09 -8.68 -7.33
C GLU A 130 -3.58 -8.47 -8.76
N LEU A 131 -3.02 -7.30 -9.06
CA LEU A 131 -2.55 -6.98 -10.40
C LEU A 131 -1.38 -7.87 -10.86
N PRO A 132 -0.35 -8.15 -10.04
CA PRO A 132 0.69 -9.09 -10.44
C PRO A 132 0.15 -10.48 -10.77
N ALA A 133 -0.74 -11.02 -9.93
CA ALA A 133 -1.36 -12.33 -10.17
C ALA A 133 -2.20 -12.33 -11.46
N LEU A 134 -2.96 -11.26 -11.71
CA LEU A 134 -3.74 -11.09 -12.95
C LEU A 134 -2.83 -11.06 -14.19
N VAL A 135 -1.75 -10.29 -14.12
CA VAL A 135 -0.80 -10.15 -15.24
C VAL A 135 -0.12 -11.48 -15.55
N GLU A 136 0.32 -12.21 -14.54
CA GLU A 136 1.00 -13.50 -14.70
C GLU A 136 0.10 -14.60 -15.25
N ALA A 137 -1.19 -14.54 -14.95
CA ALA A 137 -2.16 -15.49 -15.46
C ALA A 137 -2.51 -15.25 -16.95
N ASN A 138 -2.33 -14.02 -17.47
CA ASN A 138 -2.88 -13.61 -18.77
C ASN A 138 -1.82 -13.16 -19.79
N PHE A 139 -0.59 -12.88 -19.37
CA PHE A 139 0.46 -12.31 -20.22
C PHE A 139 1.78 -13.09 -20.10
N PRO A 140 2.71 -13.01 -21.08
CA PRO A 140 3.98 -13.74 -21.08
C PRO A 140 5.01 -13.12 -20.12
N VAL A 141 4.69 -13.09 -18.82
CA VAL A 141 5.47 -12.46 -17.76
C VAL A 141 6.10 -13.52 -16.85
N ASP A 142 7.35 -13.29 -16.49
CA ASP A 142 8.06 -14.10 -15.50
C ASP A 142 7.69 -13.64 -14.08
N ALA A 143 6.98 -14.51 -13.36
CA ALA A 143 6.50 -14.25 -12.00
C ALA A 143 7.60 -13.99 -10.95
N VAL A 144 8.85 -14.39 -11.22
CA VAL A 144 9.98 -14.28 -10.28
C VAL A 144 10.85 -13.05 -10.56
N ARG A 145 10.83 -12.53 -11.79
CA ARG A 145 11.69 -11.41 -12.22
C ARG A 145 10.88 -10.14 -12.41
N ARG A 146 10.44 -9.57 -11.28
CA ARG A 146 9.74 -8.29 -11.22
C ARG A 146 10.69 -7.17 -10.75
N GLY A 147 10.58 -6.00 -11.33
CA GLY A 147 11.09 -4.74 -10.77
C GLY A 147 9.95 -3.75 -10.57
N VAL A 148 10.12 -2.79 -9.67
CA VAL A 148 9.13 -1.72 -9.43
C VAL A 148 9.79 -0.36 -9.49
N PHE A 149 9.14 0.60 -10.11
CA PHE A 149 9.63 1.97 -10.17
C PHE A 149 8.48 2.93 -10.34
N GLY A 150 8.71 4.23 -10.17
CA GLY A 150 7.63 5.19 -10.33
C GLY A 150 8.05 6.65 -10.25
N HIS A 151 7.08 7.54 -10.44
CA HIS A 151 7.26 8.98 -10.42
C HIS A 151 6.46 9.64 -9.28
N SER A 152 7.07 10.53 -8.50
CA SER A 152 6.38 11.31 -7.45
C SER A 152 5.63 10.41 -6.43
N MET A 153 4.30 10.46 -6.36
CA MET A 153 3.47 9.53 -5.57
C MET A 153 3.76 8.07 -5.92
N GLY A 154 3.96 7.75 -7.20
CA GLY A 154 4.36 6.41 -7.60
C GLY A 154 5.81 6.07 -7.27
N GLY A 155 6.69 7.07 -7.21
CA GLY A 155 8.04 6.90 -6.68
C GLY A 155 8.02 6.54 -5.19
N HIS A 156 7.15 7.21 -4.41
CA HIS A 156 6.87 6.84 -3.03
C HIS A 156 6.36 5.39 -2.93
N GLY A 157 5.32 5.05 -3.69
CA GLY A 157 4.75 3.71 -3.71
C GLY A 157 5.81 2.65 -4.05
N ALA A 158 6.63 2.89 -5.07
CA ALA A 158 7.66 1.94 -5.51
C ALA A 158 8.69 1.65 -4.42
N LEU A 159 9.17 2.69 -3.72
CA LEU A 159 10.11 2.53 -2.62
C LEU A 159 9.48 1.79 -1.43
N VAL A 160 8.26 2.17 -1.03
CA VAL A 160 7.53 1.52 0.08
C VAL A 160 7.29 0.03 -0.23
N ILE A 161 6.81 -0.27 -1.44
CA ILE A 161 6.52 -1.63 -1.89
C ILE A 161 7.79 -2.48 -1.91
N ALA A 162 8.89 -1.97 -2.47
CA ALA A 162 10.15 -2.71 -2.52
C ALA A 162 10.70 -3.00 -1.12
N LEU A 163 10.64 -2.02 -0.22
CA LEU A 163 11.13 -2.17 1.16
C LEU A 163 10.26 -3.13 1.99
N ARG A 164 8.94 -3.12 1.80
CA ARG A 164 8.02 -4.03 2.49
C ARG A 164 7.99 -5.44 1.90
N ASN A 165 8.38 -5.61 0.64
CA ASN A 165 8.33 -6.90 -0.08
C ASN A 165 9.69 -7.22 -0.75
N PRO A 166 10.79 -7.31 0.00
CA PRO A 166 12.15 -7.40 -0.56
C PRO A 166 12.40 -8.68 -1.38
N GLN A 167 11.59 -9.72 -1.19
CA GLN A 167 11.68 -10.96 -1.96
C GLN A 167 10.86 -10.94 -3.26
N ALA A 168 9.90 -10.01 -3.38
CA ALA A 168 8.99 -9.94 -4.52
C ALA A 168 9.56 -9.12 -5.68
N TYR A 169 10.48 -8.20 -5.41
CA TYR A 169 11.03 -7.28 -6.41
C TYR A 169 12.57 -7.35 -6.42
N ARG A 170 13.14 -7.58 -7.62
CA ARG A 170 14.59 -7.70 -7.86
C ARG A 170 15.29 -6.35 -7.96
N SER A 171 14.54 -5.30 -8.27
CA SER A 171 15.05 -3.94 -8.41
C SER A 171 13.97 -2.93 -8.04
N ALA A 172 14.43 -1.78 -7.54
CA ALA A 172 13.59 -0.62 -7.28
C ALA A 172 14.30 0.66 -7.74
N SER A 173 13.57 1.59 -8.35
CA SER A 173 14.04 2.94 -8.65
C SER A 173 12.89 3.95 -8.59
N ALA A 174 13.21 5.25 -8.61
CA ALA A 174 12.17 6.28 -8.58
C ALA A 174 12.64 7.57 -9.27
N PHE A 175 11.69 8.30 -9.84
CA PHE A 175 11.85 9.65 -10.39
C PHE A 175 11.13 10.64 -9.46
N ALA A 176 11.87 11.58 -8.87
CA ALA A 176 11.34 12.59 -7.95
C ALA A 176 10.36 12.03 -6.88
N PRO A 177 10.72 10.97 -6.12
CA PRO A 177 9.82 10.34 -5.15
C PRO A 177 9.43 11.28 -3.99
N ILE A 178 8.21 11.11 -3.47
CA ILE A 178 7.83 11.65 -2.15
C ILE A 178 8.46 10.76 -1.07
N CYS A 179 9.69 11.08 -0.66
CA CYS A 179 10.45 10.27 0.29
C CYS A 179 9.98 10.37 1.74
N ASN A 180 9.40 11.50 2.13
CA ASN A 180 8.91 11.75 3.49
C ASN A 180 7.46 12.25 3.46
N PRO A 181 6.48 11.37 3.17
CA PRO A 181 5.10 11.78 2.96
C PRO A 181 4.43 12.34 4.21
N VAL A 182 4.98 12.12 5.40
CA VAL A 182 4.41 12.66 6.66
C VAL A 182 4.78 14.13 6.90
N ASP A 183 5.63 14.73 6.07
CA ASP A 183 6.16 16.10 6.22
C ASP A 183 5.97 16.92 4.93
N VAL A 184 4.88 16.66 4.21
CA VAL A 184 4.50 17.39 2.98
C VAL A 184 2.98 17.63 2.94
N PRO A 185 2.49 18.78 2.42
CA PRO A 185 1.08 19.18 2.57
C PRO A 185 0.05 18.17 2.06
N TRP A 186 0.32 17.51 0.93
CA TRP A 186 -0.58 16.50 0.37
C TRP A 186 -0.56 15.18 1.16
N GLY A 187 0.55 14.89 1.85
CA GLY A 187 0.66 13.70 2.67
C GLY A 187 -0.01 13.88 4.03
N GLU A 188 0.03 15.07 4.62
CA GLU A 188 -0.77 15.38 5.81
C GLU A 188 -2.27 15.13 5.55
N LYS A 189 -2.79 15.57 4.40
CA LYS A 189 -4.17 15.26 3.99
C LYS A 189 -4.43 13.75 3.87
N ALA A 190 -3.49 13.00 3.29
CA ALA A 190 -3.63 11.57 3.04
C ALA A 190 -3.45 10.69 4.29
N PHE A 191 -2.65 11.13 5.27
CA PHE A 191 -2.22 10.32 6.42
C PHE A 191 -2.76 10.81 7.79
N GLY A 192 -3.45 11.96 7.86
CA GLY A 192 -4.12 12.49 9.06
C GLY A 192 -3.63 13.89 9.48
N ILE A 193 -4.41 14.59 10.31
CA ILE A 193 -4.16 15.99 10.70
C ILE A 193 -2.81 16.11 11.45
N ILE A 194 -1.85 16.72 10.78
CA ILE A 194 -0.53 17.07 11.30
C ILE A 194 -0.43 18.59 11.16
N ASP A 195 -0.21 19.30 12.27
CA ASP A 195 0.07 20.73 12.28
C ASP A 195 1.58 20.92 12.43
N ALA A 196 2.22 21.46 11.40
CA ALA A 196 3.65 21.78 11.41
C ALA A 196 3.87 23.29 11.59
N VAL A 197 4.63 23.67 12.62
CA VAL A 197 5.07 25.06 12.83
C VAL A 197 6.58 25.13 12.65
N SER A 198 7.03 26.03 11.76
CA SER A 198 8.44 26.25 11.41
C SER A 198 8.88 27.65 11.83
N ILE A 199 10.08 27.78 12.40
CA ILE A 199 10.66 29.06 12.84
C ILE A 199 12.14 29.11 12.41
N MET A 200 12.68 30.32 12.18
CA MET A 200 14.09 30.58 11.82
C MET A 200 14.52 30.00 10.47
N ASP A 201 13.83 30.35 9.38
CA ASP A 201 14.12 29.82 8.03
C ASP A 201 14.28 28.29 8.01
N GLU A 202 13.32 27.58 8.62
CA GLU A 202 13.26 26.12 8.70
C GLU A 202 14.39 25.43 9.48
N LYS A 203 15.21 26.16 10.24
CA LYS A 203 16.24 25.55 11.11
C LYS A 203 15.65 24.78 12.27
N ILE A 204 14.44 25.14 12.71
CA ILE A 204 13.73 24.45 13.79
C ILE A 204 12.29 24.22 13.32
N ARG A 205 11.87 22.95 13.27
CA ARG A 205 10.49 22.56 12.98
C ARG A 205 9.92 21.75 14.13
N LEU A 206 8.75 22.16 14.60
CA LEU A 206 7.95 21.43 15.56
C LEU A 206 6.71 20.92 14.84
N ILE A 207 6.48 19.61 14.93
CA ILE A 207 5.35 18.95 14.27
C ILE A 207 4.49 18.34 15.37
N GLY A 208 3.25 18.81 15.50
CA GLY A 208 2.24 18.22 16.38
C GLY A 208 1.25 17.43 15.56
N GLY A 209 0.91 16.21 15.99
CA GLY A 209 -0.08 15.39 15.30
C GLY A 209 -1.04 14.71 16.27
N LEU A 210 -2.23 14.40 15.77
CA LEU A 210 -3.19 13.53 16.45
C LEU A 210 -3.44 12.30 15.58
N HIS A 211 -3.22 11.10 16.12
CA HIS A 211 -3.45 9.85 15.41
C HIS A 211 -4.62 9.10 16.03
N TYR A 212 -5.66 8.81 15.25
CA TYR A 212 -6.70 7.86 15.64
C TYR A 212 -6.16 6.44 15.51
N ARG A 213 -6.12 5.70 16.63
CA ARG A 213 -5.59 4.32 16.67
C ARG A 213 -6.64 3.37 17.20
N THR A 214 -6.66 2.16 16.66
CA THR A 214 -7.50 1.06 17.14
C THR A 214 -6.63 -0.17 17.42
N VAL A 215 -6.83 -0.82 18.56
CA VAL A 215 -6.19 -2.07 18.95
C VAL A 215 -7.28 -3.13 19.10
N GLN A 216 -7.23 -4.15 18.24
CA GLN A 216 -8.15 -5.29 18.26
C GLN A 216 -7.39 -6.60 18.52
N VAL A 217 -7.83 -7.36 19.52
CA VAL A 217 -7.32 -8.69 19.87
C VAL A 217 -8.50 -9.64 19.96
N SER A 218 -8.51 -10.65 19.10
CA SER A 218 -9.50 -11.72 19.12
C SER A 218 -8.90 -12.94 19.81
N ASN A 219 -9.59 -13.47 20.83
CA ASN A 219 -9.14 -14.61 21.62
C ASN A 219 -10.03 -15.85 21.37
N TRP A 220 -9.43 -17.03 21.29
CA TRP A 220 -10.14 -18.31 21.13
C TRP A 220 -9.74 -19.31 22.22
N SER A 221 -10.72 -20.07 22.72
CA SER A 221 -10.47 -21.15 23.69
C SER A 221 -9.81 -22.35 23.02
N GLY A 222 -8.62 -22.73 23.48
CA GLY A 222 -7.88 -23.89 22.96
C GLY A 222 -8.51 -25.26 23.27
N ILE A 223 -9.56 -25.30 24.09
CA ILE A 223 -10.27 -26.53 24.49
C ILE A 223 -11.60 -26.66 23.74
N THR A 224 -12.32 -25.54 23.56
CA THR A 224 -13.70 -25.56 23.02
C THR A 224 -13.81 -24.97 21.62
N GLY A 225 -12.77 -24.29 21.11
CA GLY A 225 -12.80 -23.61 19.81
C GLY A 225 -13.72 -22.39 19.74
N LEU A 226 -14.35 -22.00 20.86
CA LEU A 226 -15.28 -20.88 20.93
C LEU A 226 -14.55 -19.53 21.16
N PRO A 227 -15.12 -18.41 20.69
CA PRO A 227 -14.64 -17.07 21.02
C PRO A 227 -14.65 -16.80 22.51
N THR A 228 -13.58 -16.18 23.00
CA THR A 228 -13.49 -15.63 24.36
C THR A 228 -13.40 -14.11 24.27
N PRO A 229 -13.70 -13.36 25.35
CA PRO A 229 -13.67 -11.90 25.32
C PRO A 229 -12.35 -11.37 24.74
N GLY A 230 -12.47 -10.58 23.67
CA GLY A 230 -11.35 -9.91 23.00
C GLY A 230 -11.05 -8.54 23.62
N TYR A 231 -10.04 -7.88 23.08
CA TYR A 231 -9.74 -6.48 23.38
C TYR A 231 -10.07 -5.64 22.16
N ASP A 232 -10.93 -4.64 22.29
CA ASP A 232 -11.21 -3.68 21.22
C ASP A 232 -11.26 -2.29 21.85
N GLN A 233 -10.20 -1.51 21.65
CA GLN A 233 -10.15 -0.13 22.10
C GLN A 233 -9.63 0.77 21.01
N SER A 234 -10.18 1.98 20.95
CA SER A 234 -9.71 3.05 20.09
C SER A 234 -9.39 4.29 20.90
N ALA A 235 -8.32 5.00 20.52
CA ALA A 235 -7.90 6.23 21.17
C ALA A 235 -7.29 7.20 20.15
N VAL A 236 -7.52 8.49 20.37
CA VAL A 236 -6.74 9.55 19.72
C VAL A 236 -5.47 9.74 20.52
N THR A 237 -4.32 9.56 19.86
CA THR A 237 -3.00 9.59 20.48
C THR A 237 -2.20 10.79 19.99
N PRO A 238 -1.59 11.58 20.88
CA PRO A 238 -0.75 12.70 20.48
C PRO A 238 0.60 12.21 19.94
N SER A 239 1.12 12.98 18.99
CA SER A 239 2.49 12.88 18.51
C SER A 239 3.14 14.25 18.48
N VAL A 240 4.44 14.30 18.79
CA VAL A 240 5.26 15.50 18.69
C VAL A 240 6.59 15.10 18.05
N SER A 241 7.00 15.79 16.99
CA SER A 241 8.33 15.66 16.41
C SER A 241 9.06 16.99 16.44
N LEU A 242 10.35 16.96 16.73
CA LEU A 242 11.26 18.09 16.67
C LEU A 242 12.37 17.78 15.68
N ILE A 243 12.54 18.68 14.70
CA ILE A 243 13.65 18.66 13.75
C ILE A 243 14.48 19.89 13.98
N VAL A 244 15.78 19.70 14.19
CA VAL A 244 16.76 20.80 14.33
C VAL A 244 17.83 20.63 13.26
N ARG A 245 18.00 21.66 12.43
CA ARG A 245 19.01 21.74 11.38
C ARG A 245 19.99 22.86 11.70
N PRO A 246 21.02 22.61 12.54
CA PRO A 246 21.97 23.63 12.92
C PRO A 246 22.93 24.02 11.78
N TRP A 247 23.20 23.11 10.84
CA TRP A 247 24.06 23.32 9.67
C TRP A 247 23.40 22.79 8.40
N LYS A 248 23.88 23.19 7.22
CA LYS A 248 23.26 22.81 5.94
C LYS A 248 23.21 21.28 5.73
N GLU A 249 24.19 20.55 6.25
CA GLU A 249 24.35 19.12 6.00
C GLU A 249 23.98 18.24 7.21
N VAL A 250 23.71 18.81 8.39
CA VAL A 250 23.50 18.06 9.65
C VAL A 250 22.10 18.30 10.19
N TRP A 251 21.43 17.21 10.55
CA TRP A 251 20.05 17.20 11.03
C TRP A 251 19.95 16.36 12.30
N PHE A 252 19.23 16.87 13.29
CA PHE A 252 18.84 16.14 14.50
C PHE A 252 17.34 15.95 14.50
N TYR A 253 16.90 14.73 14.81
CA TYR A 253 15.50 14.34 14.83
C TYR A 253 15.16 13.71 16.18
N GLY A 254 14.09 14.19 16.80
CA GLY A 254 13.46 13.57 17.96
C GLY A 254 11.96 13.44 17.75
N ASN A 255 11.38 12.29 18.07
CA ASN A 255 9.95 12.07 17.99
C ASN A 255 9.44 11.44 19.28
N PHE A 256 8.25 11.88 19.67
CA PHE A 256 7.43 11.29 20.70
C PHE A 256 6.10 10.89 20.06
N LEU A 257 5.72 9.64 20.25
CA LEU A 257 4.49 9.09 19.73
C LEU A 257 3.85 8.27 20.84
N GLN A 258 2.66 8.68 21.30
CA GLN A 258 1.95 7.91 22.30
C GLN A 258 1.33 6.68 21.63
N ALA A 259 1.73 5.49 22.07
CA ALA A 259 1.15 4.24 21.62
C ALA A 259 -0.13 3.93 22.42
N LEU A 260 -1.10 3.27 21.75
CA LEU A 260 -2.18 2.57 22.43
C LEU A 260 -1.74 1.11 22.57
N GLU A 261 -1.57 0.64 23.81
CA GLU A 261 -1.17 -0.73 24.10
C GLU A 261 -2.24 -1.41 24.96
N GLN A 262 -2.38 -2.72 24.79
CA GLN A 262 -3.24 -3.54 25.66
C GLN A 262 -2.61 -3.59 27.06
N GLY A 263 -3.36 -3.19 28.09
CA GLY A 263 -2.92 -3.32 29.48
C GLY A 263 -2.69 -4.79 29.87
N PRO A 264 -1.85 -5.08 30.90
CA PRO A 264 -1.59 -6.44 31.32
C PRO A 264 -2.88 -7.15 31.71
N SER A 265 -3.15 -8.29 31.08
CA SER A 265 -4.24 -9.17 31.51
C SER A 265 -3.84 -9.79 32.84
N GLN A 266 -4.68 -9.64 33.87
CA GLN A 266 -4.57 -10.48 35.07
C GLN A 266 -4.72 -11.92 34.61
N GLN A 267 -3.63 -12.69 34.59
CA GLN A 267 -3.71 -14.13 34.50
C GLN A 267 -4.54 -14.59 35.69
N ALA A 268 -5.73 -15.12 35.45
CA ALA A 268 -6.48 -15.81 36.48
C ALA A 268 -5.53 -16.88 37.05
N ALA A 269 -5.14 -16.71 38.31
CA ALA A 269 -4.35 -17.69 39.03
C ALA A 269 -5.09 -19.01 38.97
N TRP A 270 -4.57 -19.97 38.19
CA TRP A 270 -5.00 -21.34 38.29
C TRP A 270 -4.52 -21.84 39.65
N SER A 271 -5.36 -21.68 40.69
CA SER A 271 -5.19 -22.45 41.92
C SER A 271 -5.38 -23.90 41.53
N SER A 272 -4.28 -24.61 41.29
CA SER A 272 -4.29 -26.06 41.21
C SER A 272 -4.59 -26.59 42.61
N THR A 273 -5.87 -26.71 42.97
CA THR A 273 -6.27 -27.57 44.08
C THR A 273 -5.94 -29.00 43.64
N PRO A 274 -5.03 -29.73 44.31
CA PRO A 274 -4.72 -31.09 43.93
C PRO A 274 -5.99 -31.96 44.06
N ILE A 275 -6.18 -32.86 43.09
CA ILE A 275 -7.28 -33.84 42.96
C ILE A 275 -7.39 -34.84 44.15
N GLU A 276 -6.64 -34.65 45.24
CA GLU A 276 -6.67 -35.51 46.43
C GLU A 276 -7.89 -35.24 47.36
N GLU A 277 -8.56 -34.09 47.28
CA GLU A 277 -9.66 -33.77 48.23
C GLU A 277 -11.06 -34.24 47.81
N LEU A 278 -11.26 -34.72 46.57
CA LEU A 278 -12.58 -35.18 46.09
C LEU A 278 -12.86 -36.67 46.34
N LEU A 279 -11.93 -37.43 46.92
CA LEU A 279 -12.08 -38.88 47.14
C LEU A 279 -12.31 -39.30 48.61
N ARG A 280 -12.40 -38.36 49.57
CA ARG A 280 -12.64 -38.71 50.99
C ARG A 280 -14.08 -38.58 51.50
N ALA A 281 -15.03 -38.12 50.71
CA ALA A 281 -16.43 -37.98 51.16
C ALA A 281 -17.36 -39.18 50.84
N ARG A 282 -16.81 -40.35 50.46
CA ARG A 282 -17.56 -41.61 50.40
C ARG A 282 -16.89 -42.69 51.22
N ARG A 283 -17.09 -42.66 52.54
CA ARG A 283 -17.17 -43.85 53.40
C ARG A 283 -17.76 -43.48 54.77
N LYS A 284 -18.91 -44.10 55.04
CA LYS A 284 -19.80 -44.06 56.21
C LYS A 284 -20.78 -42.90 56.26
#